data_AF-A0A4Y8XRE5-F1
#
_entry.id   AF-A0A4Y8XRE5-F1
#
_cell.length_a   1.000
_cell.length_b   1.000
_cell.length_c   1.000
_cell.angle_alpha   90.00
_cell.angle_beta   90.00
_cell.angle_gamma   90.00
#
_symmetry.space_group_name_H-M   'P 1'
#
loop_
_entity.id
_entity.type
_entity.pdbx_description
1 polymer ?
#
loop_
_entity_poly.entity_id
_entity_poly.type
_entity_poly.pdbx_seq_one_letter_code
_entity_poly.pdbx_strand_id
1 'polypeptide(L)'
;SAFACLLLPLGSGQADAGVLADPIGMTSGFYADPNSTPAAWVAANPGDGRAQAIRDNIASRPMARWFGSWSGDIGAAVGSYVGAADAADKLPVLIAYNIPGRDACGGHSGGGAGSPAAYRTWISAFASAVAGRPALVVIEPDSLGDFSCMSQQQIDERNAMLRDALAQFSAHAPNTWT
;
A
#
# COMPACT_ATOMS: atom_id res chain seq x y z
N SER A 1 -15.24 -19.69 65.40
CA SER A 1 -14.63 -18.93 64.30
C SER A 1 -14.72 -19.74 63.02
N ALA A 2 -15.61 -19.37 62.10
CA ALA A 2 -15.75 -20.01 60.80
C ALA A 2 -15.02 -19.18 59.74
N PHE A 3 -14.06 -19.80 59.06
CA PHE A 3 -13.34 -19.21 57.93
C PHE A 3 -14.25 -19.24 56.69
N ALA A 4 -14.60 -18.07 56.17
CA ALA A 4 -15.30 -17.93 54.89
C ALA A 4 -14.27 -17.79 53.76
N CYS A 5 -14.15 -18.82 52.92
CA CYS A 5 -13.42 -18.78 51.66
C CYS A 5 -14.23 -17.98 50.63
N LEU A 6 -13.80 -16.75 50.31
CA LEU A 6 -14.28 -16.03 49.13
C LEU A 6 -13.63 -16.62 47.88
N LEU A 7 -14.41 -17.30 47.05
CA LEU A 7 -14.04 -17.62 45.68
C LEU A 7 -14.37 -16.41 44.80
N LEU A 8 -13.34 -15.77 44.24
CA LEU A 8 -13.50 -14.76 43.20
C LEU A 8 -13.77 -15.47 41.86
N PRO A 9 -14.77 -15.05 41.07
CA PRO A 9 -14.95 -15.57 39.72
C PRO A 9 -13.87 -14.98 38.82
N LEU A 10 -13.14 -15.86 38.13
CA LEU A 10 -12.32 -15.48 36.98
C LEU A 10 -13.27 -15.00 35.88
N GLY A 11 -13.35 -13.69 35.70
CA GLY A 11 -14.01 -13.10 34.53
C GLY A 11 -13.22 -13.50 33.28
N SER A 12 -13.83 -14.28 32.41
CA SER A 12 -13.39 -14.49 31.04
C SER A 12 -13.44 -13.14 30.32
N GLY A 13 -12.29 -12.49 30.16
CA GLY A 13 -12.14 -11.37 29.25
C GLY A 13 -12.44 -11.86 27.84
N GLN A 14 -13.60 -11.48 27.31
CA GLN A 14 -13.88 -11.57 25.89
C GLN A 14 -12.82 -10.71 25.19
N ALA A 15 -11.93 -11.36 24.45
CA ALA A 15 -11.07 -10.66 23.51
C ALA A 15 -11.99 -9.93 22.53
N ASP A 16 -11.95 -8.60 22.58
CA ASP A 16 -12.63 -7.77 21.60
C ASP A 16 -12.11 -8.23 20.24
N ALA A 17 -13.01 -8.73 19.39
CA ALA A 17 -12.68 -9.04 18.01
C ALA A 17 -12.25 -7.70 17.39
N GLY A 18 -10.93 -7.52 17.26
CA GLY A 18 -10.32 -6.22 16.97
C GLY A 18 -11.06 -5.53 15.84
N VAL A 19 -11.57 -4.33 16.12
CA VAL A 19 -12.10 -3.44 15.08
C VAL A 19 -11.00 -3.31 14.03
N LEU A 20 -11.26 -3.83 12.82
CA LEU A 20 -10.36 -3.64 11.69
C LEU A 20 -10.09 -2.15 11.57
N ALA A 21 -8.82 -1.77 11.40
CA ALA A 21 -8.44 -0.37 11.26
C ALA A 21 -9.29 0.28 10.15
N ASP A 22 -9.76 1.50 10.38
CA ASP A 22 -10.42 2.33 9.36
C ASP A 22 -9.51 3.52 9.04
N PRO A 23 -8.51 3.35 8.16
CA PRO A 23 -7.56 4.41 7.82
C PRO A 23 -8.21 5.65 7.21
N ILE A 24 -9.42 5.54 6.64
CA ILE A 24 -10.17 6.73 6.19
C ILE A 24 -10.57 7.58 7.38
N GLY A 25 -11.10 6.96 8.44
CA GLY A 25 -11.48 7.63 9.68
C GLY A 25 -10.30 8.18 10.50
N MET A 26 -9.06 7.79 10.17
CA MET A 26 -7.84 8.21 10.88
C MET A 26 -7.20 9.50 10.33
N THR A 27 -7.72 10.06 9.24
CA THR A 27 -7.14 11.23 8.56
C THR A 27 -8.21 12.19 8.07
N SER A 28 -7.85 13.43 7.72
CA SER A 28 -8.78 14.42 7.17
C SER A 28 -8.96 14.34 5.63
N GLY A 29 -8.98 13.12 5.09
CA GLY A 29 -9.20 12.83 3.66
C GLY A 29 -7.93 12.41 2.92
N PHE A 30 -8.01 12.26 1.59
CA PHE A 30 -6.92 11.69 0.79
C PHE A 30 -5.80 12.67 0.49
N TYR A 31 -4.58 12.14 0.38
CA TYR A 31 -3.38 12.89 0.07
C TYR A 31 -3.29 13.21 -1.43
N ALA A 32 -3.14 14.48 -1.76
CA ALA A 32 -2.77 14.93 -3.10
C ALA A 32 -1.26 15.25 -3.12
N ASP A 33 -0.48 14.42 -3.82
CA ASP A 33 0.99 14.55 -3.84
C ASP A 33 1.41 15.84 -4.56
N PRO A 34 2.01 16.82 -3.86
CA PRO A 34 2.49 18.06 -4.48
C PRO A 34 3.67 17.82 -5.44
N ASN A 35 4.27 16.63 -5.40
CA ASN A 35 5.36 16.20 -6.28
C ASN A 35 4.90 15.19 -7.34
N SER A 36 3.59 15.02 -7.54
CA SER A 36 3.06 14.19 -8.63
C SER A 36 3.50 14.72 -9.99
N THR A 37 3.59 13.85 -11.01
CA THR A 37 3.94 14.24 -12.39
C THR A 37 3.12 15.43 -12.92
N PRO A 38 1.78 15.50 -12.76
CA PRO A 38 1.02 16.69 -13.18
C PRO A 38 1.36 17.94 -12.36
N ALA A 39 1.61 17.82 -11.05
CA ALA A 39 2.01 18.97 -10.23
C ALA A 39 3.38 19.52 -10.63
N ALA A 40 4.36 18.63 -10.84
CA ALA A 40 5.69 18.98 -11.34
C ALA A 40 5.62 19.64 -12.71
N TRP A 41 4.77 19.13 -13.62
CA TRP A 41 4.56 19.73 -14.93
C TRP A 41 3.98 21.14 -14.83
N VAL A 42 2.96 21.36 -13.99
CA VAL A 42 2.37 22.69 -13.77
C VAL A 42 3.40 23.68 -13.23
N ALA A 43 4.23 23.25 -12.28
CA ALA A 43 5.28 24.08 -11.71
C ALA A 43 6.35 24.47 -12.74
N ALA A 44 6.70 23.55 -13.65
CA ALA A 44 7.68 23.80 -14.70
C ALA A 44 7.13 24.60 -15.89
N ASN A 45 5.79 24.69 -16.06
CA ASN A 45 5.14 25.31 -17.21
C ASN A 45 4.14 26.42 -16.82
N PRO A 46 4.54 27.44 -16.02
CA PRO A 46 3.59 28.43 -15.48
C PRO A 46 2.94 29.33 -16.55
N GLY A 47 3.57 29.49 -17.71
CA GLY A 47 3.04 30.29 -18.83
C GLY A 47 2.23 29.50 -19.86
N ASP A 48 2.12 28.17 -19.72
CA ASP A 48 1.30 27.37 -20.63
C ASP A 48 -0.19 27.60 -20.36
N GLY A 49 -0.98 27.88 -21.41
CA GLY A 49 -2.40 28.16 -21.28
C GLY A 49 -3.22 27.01 -20.66
N ARG A 50 -2.68 25.79 -20.63
CA ARG A 50 -3.30 24.60 -20.00
C ARG A 50 -2.97 24.48 -18.52
N ALA A 51 -1.97 25.19 -18.00
CA ALA A 51 -1.43 25.00 -16.67
C ALA A 51 -2.48 25.19 -15.57
N GLN A 52 -3.35 26.18 -15.71
CA GLN A 52 -4.45 26.39 -14.76
C GLN A 52 -5.43 25.21 -14.77
N ALA A 53 -5.89 24.78 -15.94
CA ALA A 53 -6.83 23.67 -16.04
C ALA A 53 -6.24 22.36 -15.49
N ILE A 54 -4.97 22.06 -15.77
CA ILE A 54 -4.26 20.89 -15.25
C ILE A 54 -4.09 20.99 -13.73
N ARG A 55 -3.74 22.17 -13.21
CA ARG A 55 -3.63 22.42 -11.76
C ARG A 55 -4.94 22.10 -11.06
N ASP A 56 -6.03 22.70 -11.52
CA ASP A 56 -7.29 22.72 -10.80
C ASP A 56 -8.06 21.39 -10.92
N ASN A 57 -7.84 20.64 -12.00
CA ASN A 57 -8.62 19.42 -12.30
C ASN A 57 -7.83 18.12 -12.23
N ILE A 58 -6.50 18.16 -12.24
CA ILE A 58 -5.66 16.94 -12.24
C ILE A 58 -4.67 16.97 -11.07
N ALA A 59 -3.79 17.97 -11.03
CA ALA A 59 -2.70 18.00 -10.04
C ALA A 59 -3.18 18.18 -8.59
N SER A 60 -4.31 18.88 -8.40
CA SER A 60 -4.93 19.07 -7.09
C SER A 60 -5.72 17.85 -6.59
N ARG A 61 -5.91 16.82 -7.42
CA ARG A 61 -6.74 15.65 -7.07
C ARG A 61 -5.89 14.58 -6.41
N PRO A 62 -6.36 13.95 -5.33
CA PRO A 62 -5.74 12.77 -4.77
C PRO A 62 -5.61 11.66 -5.82
N MET A 63 -4.44 11.05 -5.89
CA MET A 63 -4.13 9.97 -6.82
C MET A 63 -3.17 8.98 -6.16
N ALA A 64 -3.22 7.73 -6.63
CA ALA A 64 -2.33 6.69 -6.13
C ALA A 64 -0.90 6.89 -6.63
N ARG A 65 0.08 6.71 -5.76
CA ARG A 65 1.49 6.66 -6.15
C ARG A 65 1.93 5.22 -6.40
N TRP A 66 2.49 4.99 -7.57
CA TRP A 66 2.94 3.67 -8.02
C TRP A 66 4.39 3.43 -7.62
N PHE A 67 4.65 2.25 -7.08
CA PHE A 67 5.99 1.81 -6.72
C PHE A 67 6.30 0.46 -7.36
N GLY A 68 7.55 0.29 -7.77
CA GLY A 68 8.05 -0.98 -8.30
C GLY A 68 9.55 -0.98 -8.41
N SER A 69 10.12 -1.78 -9.32
CA SER A 69 11.56 -1.93 -9.48
C SER A 69 12.30 -0.62 -9.83
N TRP A 70 11.59 0.36 -10.40
CA TRP A 70 12.13 1.69 -10.73
C TRP A 70 12.22 2.63 -9.52
N SER A 71 11.69 2.24 -8.36
CA SER A 71 11.60 3.12 -7.19
C SER A 71 12.93 3.28 -6.42
N GLY A 72 14.00 2.60 -6.82
CA GLY A 72 15.27 2.61 -6.09
C GLY A 72 15.16 1.90 -4.74
N ASP A 73 15.66 2.53 -3.67
CA ASP A 73 15.42 2.05 -2.30
C ASP A 73 13.95 2.20 -1.95
N ILE A 74 13.23 1.07 -1.94
CA ILE A 74 11.78 1.06 -1.71
C ILE A 74 11.41 1.54 -0.30
N GLY A 75 12.22 1.24 0.71
CA GLY A 75 11.94 1.63 2.08
C GLY A 75 12.00 3.15 2.23
N ALA A 76 13.04 3.77 1.66
CA ALA A 76 13.17 5.22 1.64
C ALA A 76 12.05 5.88 0.81
N ALA A 77 11.74 5.34 -0.37
CA ALA A 77 10.73 5.91 -1.26
C ALA A 77 9.32 5.88 -0.64
N VAL A 78 8.91 4.74 -0.08
CA VAL A 78 7.61 4.59 0.58
C VAL A 78 7.56 5.41 1.87
N GLY A 79 8.61 5.33 2.69
CA GLY A 79 8.69 6.04 3.97
C GLY A 79 8.58 7.56 3.80
N SER A 80 9.22 8.11 2.77
CA SER A 80 9.12 9.54 2.42
C SER A 80 7.69 9.93 2.01
N TYR A 81 7.06 9.15 1.12
CA TYR A 81 5.71 9.44 0.64
C TYR A 81 4.66 9.37 1.75
N VAL A 82 4.66 8.27 2.53
CA VAL A 82 3.71 8.09 3.63
C VAL A 82 3.99 9.08 4.75
N GLY A 83 5.25 9.40 5.04
CA GLY A 83 5.61 10.42 6.03
C GLY A 83 5.12 11.83 5.66
N ALA A 84 5.21 12.20 4.38
CA ALA A 84 4.68 13.48 3.91
C ALA A 84 3.16 13.56 4.01
N ALA A 85 2.45 12.46 3.71
CA ALA A 85 1.00 12.38 3.84
C ALA A 85 0.53 12.45 5.30
N ASP A 86 1.19 11.70 6.18
CA ASP A 86 0.93 11.69 7.62
C ASP A 86 1.17 13.07 8.25
N ALA A 87 2.25 13.76 7.89
CA ALA A 87 2.52 15.12 8.34
C ALA A 87 1.46 16.14 7.88
N ALA A 88 0.73 15.84 6.81
CA ALA A 88 -0.37 16.65 6.30
C ALA A 88 -1.75 16.21 6.83
N ASP A 89 -1.81 15.21 7.70
CA ASP A 89 -3.04 14.56 8.18
C ASP A 89 -3.92 14.07 7.00
N LYS A 90 -3.30 13.43 6.01
CA LYS A 90 -3.98 12.88 4.84
C LYS A 90 -3.65 11.40 4.63
N LEU A 91 -4.65 10.66 4.14
CA LEU A 91 -4.51 9.25 3.78
C LEU A 91 -3.76 9.10 2.44
N PRO A 92 -2.55 8.55 2.40
CA PRO A 92 -1.88 8.20 1.15
C PRO A 92 -2.54 6.99 0.49
N VAL A 93 -2.66 7.06 -0.83
CA VAL A 93 -2.98 5.89 -1.67
C VAL A 93 -1.71 5.45 -2.39
N LEU A 94 -1.36 4.17 -2.27
CA LEU A 94 -0.18 3.57 -2.86
C LEU A 94 -0.58 2.38 -3.72
N ILE A 95 0.22 2.10 -4.75
CA ILE A 95 0.13 0.88 -5.53
C ILE A 95 1.47 0.16 -5.44
N ALA A 96 1.46 -1.07 -4.92
CA ALA A 96 2.59 -1.98 -5.01
C ALA A 96 2.50 -2.71 -6.36
N TYR A 97 3.49 -2.53 -7.24
CA TYR A 97 3.44 -3.02 -8.62
C TYR A 97 4.79 -3.60 -9.06
N ASN A 98 5.24 -4.66 -8.40
CA ASN A 98 6.56 -5.26 -8.60
C ASN A 98 6.57 -6.80 -8.65
N ILE A 99 5.44 -7.47 -8.83
CA ILE A 99 5.39 -8.93 -8.88
C ILE A 99 6.18 -9.48 -10.08
N PRO A 100 6.97 -10.57 -9.94
CA PRO A 100 7.64 -11.20 -11.06
C PRO A 100 6.65 -11.65 -12.16
N GLY A 101 7.05 -11.47 -13.41
CA GLY A 101 6.23 -11.80 -14.57
C GLY A 101 4.98 -10.92 -14.69
N ARG A 102 5.03 -9.68 -14.19
CA ARG A 102 3.96 -8.69 -14.27
C ARG A 102 3.47 -8.50 -15.71
N ASP A 103 2.17 -8.27 -15.87
CA ASP A 103 1.52 -8.03 -17.17
C ASP A 103 1.80 -9.18 -18.17
N ALA A 104 1.50 -10.39 -17.73
CA ALA A 104 1.79 -11.61 -18.48
C ALA A 104 0.94 -11.71 -19.77
N CYS A 105 -0.24 -11.10 -19.80
CA CYS A 105 -1.11 -11.09 -20.97
C CYS A 105 -0.87 -9.90 -21.92
N GLY A 106 -0.58 -8.70 -21.41
CA GLY A 106 -0.48 -7.48 -22.22
C GLY A 106 0.95 -7.07 -22.60
N GLY A 107 1.93 -7.36 -21.75
CA GLY A 107 3.36 -7.13 -21.98
C GLY A 107 3.83 -5.67 -22.03
N HIS A 108 2.95 -4.68 -22.22
CA HIS A 108 3.31 -3.25 -22.31
C HIS A 108 3.89 -2.69 -21.02
N SER A 109 3.47 -3.24 -19.89
CA SER A 109 3.91 -2.93 -18.54
C SER A 109 4.67 -4.11 -17.91
N GLY A 110 5.22 -5.00 -18.75
CA GLY A 110 6.01 -6.15 -18.31
C GLY A 110 7.16 -5.78 -17.37
N GLY A 111 7.52 -6.71 -16.48
CA GLY A 111 8.66 -6.55 -15.57
C GLY A 111 8.41 -7.14 -14.18
N GLY A 112 8.73 -6.37 -13.16
CA GLY A 112 8.67 -6.78 -11.75
C GLY A 112 10.05 -7.14 -11.16
N ALA A 113 10.03 -7.68 -9.96
CA ALA A 113 11.22 -8.17 -9.28
C ALA A 113 11.82 -9.36 -10.03
N GLY A 114 13.14 -9.54 -9.91
CA GLY A 114 13.85 -10.61 -10.61
C GLY A 114 13.56 -12.03 -10.14
N SER A 115 12.88 -12.20 -8.99
CA SER A 115 12.48 -13.50 -8.45
C SER A 115 11.40 -13.35 -7.36
N PRO A 116 10.69 -14.43 -6.99
CA PRO A 116 9.79 -14.42 -5.83
C PRO A 116 10.48 -14.03 -4.51
N ALA A 117 11.74 -14.43 -4.31
CA ALA A 117 12.50 -14.05 -3.11
C ALA A 117 12.85 -12.56 -3.10
N ALA A 118 13.20 -11.99 -4.25
CA ALA A 118 13.43 -10.55 -4.39
C ALA A 118 12.14 -9.77 -4.17
N TYR A 119 11.01 -10.26 -4.66
CA TYR A 119 9.69 -9.68 -4.41
C TYR A 119 9.34 -9.69 -2.93
N ARG A 120 9.50 -10.82 -2.24
CA ARG A 120 9.29 -10.93 -0.78
C ARG A 120 10.11 -9.90 0.00
N THR A 121 11.38 -9.74 -0.36
CA THR A 121 12.26 -8.74 0.28
C THR A 121 11.74 -7.32 0.04
N TRP A 122 11.35 -7.03 -1.21
CA TRP A 122 10.83 -5.72 -1.60
C TRP A 122 9.50 -5.38 -0.91
N ILE A 123 8.53 -6.30 -0.88
CA ILE A 123 7.21 -6.06 -0.29
C ILE A 123 7.25 -6.01 1.24
N SER A 124 8.16 -6.76 1.88
CA SER A 124 8.41 -6.66 3.33
C SER A 124 8.99 -5.28 3.70
N ALA A 125 9.97 -4.78 2.92
CA ALA A 125 10.52 -3.44 3.09
C ALA A 125 9.48 -2.34 2.84
N PHE A 126 8.61 -2.52 1.82
CA PHE A 126 7.48 -1.64 1.56
C PHE A 126 6.56 -1.56 2.78
N ALA A 127 6.04 -2.70 3.25
CA ALA A 127 5.10 -2.75 4.37
C ALA A 127 5.72 -2.17 5.65
N SER A 128 6.99 -2.50 5.93
CA SER A 128 7.75 -1.93 7.05
C SER A 128 7.91 -0.42 6.95
N ALA A 129 8.03 0.12 5.75
CA ALA A 129 8.14 1.56 5.51
C ALA A 129 6.80 2.30 5.59
N VAL A 130 5.66 1.61 5.50
CA VAL A 130 4.34 2.16 5.88
C VAL A 130 4.23 2.21 7.40
N ALA A 131 4.60 1.13 8.10
CA ALA A 131 4.56 1.01 9.55
C ALA A 131 3.15 1.29 10.13
N GLY A 132 3.06 1.85 11.33
CA GLY A 132 1.79 2.17 12.00
C GLY A 132 1.01 3.37 11.44
N ARG A 133 1.38 3.94 10.29
CA ARG A 133 0.66 5.08 9.70
C ARG A 133 -0.55 4.61 8.88
N PRO A 134 -1.65 5.38 8.84
CA PRO A 134 -2.80 5.02 8.03
C PRO A 134 -2.46 5.08 6.54
N ALA A 135 -2.85 4.05 5.78
CA ALA A 135 -2.62 4.00 4.33
C ALA A 135 -3.68 3.14 3.62
N LEU A 136 -3.85 3.38 2.32
CA LEU A 136 -4.53 2.47 1.40
C LEU A 136 -3.51 1.97 0.39
N VAL A 137 -3.31 0.65 0.31
CA VAL A 137 -2.37 0.02 -0.62
C VAL A 137 -3.12 -0.93 -1.54
N VAL A 138 -3.09 -0.68 -2.85
CA VAL A 138 -3.54 -1.65 -3.84
C VAL A 138 -2.37 -2.56 -4.18
N ILE A 139 -2.54 -3.87 -3.98
CA ILE A 139 -1.48 -4.86 -4.20
C ILE A 139 -1.60 -5.45 -5.59
N GLU A 140 -0.55 -5.23 -6.39
CA GLU A 140 -0.25 -5.88 -7.65
C GLU A 140 -1.44 -5.96 -8.64
N PRO A 141 -1.92 -4.80 -9.15
CA PRO A 141 -2.94 -4.75 -10.17
C PRO A 141 -2.73 -5.77 -11.30
N ASP A 142 -3.84 -6.29 -11.84
CA ASP A 142 -3.91 -7.25 -12.93
C ASP A 142 -3.33 -8.65 -12.65
N SER A 143 -2.64 -8.85 -11.53
CA SER A 143 -1.99 -10.13 -11.20
C SER A 143 -2.93 -11.33 -11.28
N LEU A 144 -4.15 -11.19 -10.76
CA LEU A 144 -5.18 -12.23 -10.82
C LEU A 144 -5.86 -12.30 -12.19
N GLY A 145 -5.96 -11.18 -12.90
CA GLY A 145 -6.56 -11.10 -14.24
C GLY A 145 -5.71 -11.76 -15.33
N ASP A 146 -4.39 -11.80 -15.13
CA ASP A 146 -3.40 -12.39 -16.05
C ASP A 146 -3.44 -13.92 -16.15
N PHE A 147 -4.21 -14.62 -15.30
CA PHE A 147 -4.13 -16.09 -15.17
C PHE A 147 -4.31 -16.86 -16.49
N SER A 148 -5.10 -16.36 -17.44
CA SER A 148 -5.29 -17.00 -18.74
C SER A 148 -4.02 -17.13 -19.57
N CYS A 149 -2.98 -16.35 -19.27
CA CYS A 149 -1.68 -16.37 -19.96
C CYS A 149 -0.59 -17.09 -19.15
N MET A 150 -0.97 -17.76 -18.06
CA MET A 150 -0.07 -18.42 -17.13
C MET A 150 -0.34 -19.93 -17.06
N SER A 151 0.70 -20.70 -16.84
CA SER A 151 0.56 -22.11 -16.42
C SER A 151 0.03 -22.19 -14.98
N GLN A 152 -0.56 -23.34 -14.60
CA GLN A 152 -1.03 -23.54 -13.24
C GLN A 152 0.07 -23.35 -12.18
N GLN A 153 1.30 -23.78 -12.49
CA GLN A 153 2.45 -23.58 -11.60
C GLN A 153 2.75 -22.09 -11.35
N GLN A 154 2.68 -21.26 -12.41
CA GLN A 154 2.88 -19.82 -12.29
C GLN A 154 1.74 -19.15 -11.52
N ILE A 155 0.50 -19.62 -11.70
CA ILE A 155 -0.67 -19.16 -10.93
C ILE A 155 -0.48 -19.47 -9.44
N ASP A 156 -0.03 -20.68 -9.10
CA ASP A 156 0.18 -21.09 -7.71
C ASP A 156 1.30 -20.27 -7.04
N GLU A 157 2.40 -20.02 -7.75
CA GLU A 157 3.50 -19.17 -7.28
C GLU A 157 3.05 -17.71 -7.10
N ARG A 158 2.30 -17.17 -8.05
CA ARG A 158 1.71 -15.82 -7.97
C ARG A 158 0.79 -15.68 -6.77
N ASN A 159 -0.11 -16.63 -6.58
CA ASN A 159 -1.01 -16.65 -5.43
C ASN A 159 -0.25 -16.78 -4.10
N ALA A 160 0.85 -17.53 -4.06
CA ALA A 160 1.70 -17.60 -2.88
C ALA A 160 2.35 -16.24 -2.56
N MET A 161 2.85 -15.52 -3.57
CA MET A 161 3.40 -14.18 -3.41
C MET A 161 2.36 -13.16 -2.93
N LEU A 162 1.13 -13.21 -3.45
CA LEU A 162 0.05 -12.31 -3.02
C LEU A 162 -0.37 -12.57 -1.55
N ARG A 163 -0.47 -13.85 -1.16
CA ARG A 163 -0.73 -14.20 0.26
C ARG A 163 0.39 -13.74 1.18
N ASP A 164 1.65 -13.90 0.75
CA ASP A 164 2.80 -13.43 1.53
C ASP A 164 2.80 -11.91 1.66
N ALA A 165 2.48 -11.17 0.60
CA ALA A 165 2.31 -9.72 0.63
C ALA A 165 1.28 -9.28 1.66
N LEU A 166 0.09 -9.89 1.66
CA LEU A 166 -0.96 -9.64 2.68
C LEU A 166 -0.45 -9.91 4.10
N ALA A 167 0.31 -11.00 4.30
CA ALA A 167 0.91 -11.30 5.60
C ALA A 167 1.95 -10.25 6.02
N GLN A 168 2.76 -9.72 5.09
CA GLN A 168 3.69 -8.63 5.39
C GLN A 168 2.95 -7.35 5.83
N PHE A 169 1.88 -6.96 5.13
CA PHE A 169 1.09 -5.79 5.55
C PHE A 169 0.39 -6.01 6.89
N SER A 170 -0.19 -7.19 7.12
CA SER A 170 -0.80 -7.50 8.41
C SER A 170 0.21 -7.42 9.58
N ALA A 171 1.45 -7.85 9.36
CA ALA A 171 2.49 -7.84 10.39
C ALA A 171 3.11 -6.46 10.62
N HIS A 172 3.30 -5.68 9.56
CA HIS A 172 4.13 -4.48 9.59
C HIS A 172 3.34 -3.17 9.46
N ALA A 173 2.11 -3.21 8.95
CA ALA A 173 1.29 -2.04 8.66
C ALA A 173 -0.17 -2.21 9.13
N PRO A 174 -0.40 -2.33 10.45
CA PRO A 174 -1.70 -2.71 11.01
C PRO A 174 -2.82 -1.69 10.76
N ASN A 175 -2.47 -0.45 10.40
CA ASN A 175 -3.42 0.62 10.07
C ASN A 175 -3.62 0.78 8.56
N THR A 176 -3.30 -0.24 7.76
CA THR A 176 -3.40 -0.18 6.29
C THR A 176 -4.55 -1.05 5.78
N TRP A 177 -5.30 -0.53 4.81
CA TRP A 177 -6.17 -1.35 3.97
C TRP A 177 -5.42 -1.86 2.74
N THR A 178 -5.57 -3.16 2.45
CA THR A 178 -4.98 -3.88 1.32
C THR A 178 -6.02 -4.68 0.55
#